data_AF-A0A8J4UZM0-F1
#
_entry.id   AF-A0A8J4UZM0-F1
#
_cell.length_a   1.000
_cell.length_b   1.000
_cell.length_c   1.000
_cell.angle_alpha   90.00
_cell.angle_beta   90.00
_cell.angle_gamma   90.00
#
_symmetry.space_group_name_H-M   'P 1'
#
loop_
_entity.id
_entity.type
_entity.pdbx_description
1 polymer ?
#
loop_
_entity_poly.entity_id
_entity_poly.type
_entity_poly.pdbx_seq_one_letter_code
_entity_poly.pdbx_strand_id
1 'polypeptide(L)'
;MSRKNSESRPSIVPTSFKRTRACLDCGLVKTYEQFYDFGCENCEKNLNLRGDKERINNNTTPNFEGLIALMKPSESWIARRQRLERRVPGCYALSTDAEPTSVGSRGRY
;
A
#
# COMPACT_ATOMS: atom_id res chain seq x y z
N MET A 1 -22.94 19.79 -24.33
CA MET A 1 -22.87 18.47 -23.65
C MET A 1 -21.89 18.59 -22.50
N SER A 2 -22.40 18.72 -21.27
CA SER A 2 -21.60 18.89 -20.06
C SER A 2 -20.65 17.70 -19.88
N ARG A 3 -19.35 17.98 -19.74
CA ARG A 3 -18.37 16.99 -19.32
C ARG A 3 -18.85 16.42 -17.99
N LYS A 4 -19.28 15.17 -17.99
CA LYS A 4 -19.55 14.43 -16.75
C LYS A 4 -18.28 14.54 -15.91
N ASN A 5 -18.39 15.12 -14.73
CA ASN A 5 -17.33 15.15 -13.74
C ASN A 5 -16.97 13.70 -13.45
N SER A 6 -15.91 13.20 -14.10
CA SER A 6 -15.36 11.89 -13.79
C SER A 6 -14.90 11.98 -12.36
N GLU A 7 -15.60 11.36 -11.42
CA GLU A 7 -15.04 11.07 -10.10
C GLU A 7 -13.76 10.27 -10.34
N SER A 8 -12.64 10.99 -10.35
CA SER A 8 -11.33 10.44 -10.57
C SER A 8 -11.09 9.47 -9.43
N ARG A 9 -11.05 8.17 -9.75
CA ARG A 9 -10.67 7.14 -8.77
C ARG A 9 -9.40 7.63 -8.09
N PRO A 10 -9.38 7.70 -6.74
CA PRO A 10 -8.22 8.22 -6.04
C PRO A 10 -6.99 7.40 -6.42
N SER A 11 -5.89 8.10 -6.71
CA SER A 11 -4.66 7.45 -7.16
C SER A 11 -4.17 6.48 -6.09
N ILE A 12 -3.92 5.23 -6.48
CA ILE A 12 -3.26 4.23 -5.63
C ILE A 12 -1.74 4.42 -5.62
N VAL A 13 -1.19 5.10 -6.63
CA VAL A 13 0.22 5.43 -6.72
C VAL A 13 0.49 6.63 -5.80
N PRO A 14 1.62 6.67 -5.07
CA PRO A 14 2.02 7.82 -4.27
C PRO A 14 1.92 9.13 -5.06
N THR A 15 1.15 10.10 -4.57
CA THR A 15 1.04 11.42 -5.21
C THR A 15 2.31 12.26 -5.04
N SER A 16 3.14 11.90 -4.06
CA SER A 16 4.44 12.47 -3.76
C SER A 16 5.29 11.43 -3.04
N PHE A 17 6.61 11.59 -3.08
CA PHE A 17 7.54 10.81 -2.24
C PHE A 17 7.76 11.43 -0.85
N LYS A 18 7.14 12.58 -0.57
CA LYS A 18 7.14 13.16 0.78
C LYS A 18 6.11 12.45 1.64
N ARG A 19 6.49 12.13 2.88
CA ARG A 19 5.61 11.47 3.87
C ARG A 19 4.99 10.16 3.35
N THR A 20 5.72 9.44 2.51
CA THR A 20 5.34 8.09 2.08
C THR A 20 5.49 7.10 3.21
N ARG A 21 4.61 6.11 3.22
CA ARG A 21 4.60 5.03 4.18
C ARG A 21 4.31 3.72 3.46
N ALA A 22 4.84 2.62 3.97
CA ALA A 22 4.52 1.28 3.53
C ALA A 22 3.56 0.63 4.53
N CYS A 23 2.50 -0.03 4.04
CA CYS A 23 1.64 -0.87 4.87
C CYS A 23 2.41 -2.09 5.38
N LEU A 24 2.37 -2.35 6.70
CA LEU A 24 3.14 -3.46 7.29
C LEU A 24 2.60 -4.83 6.86
N ASP A 25 1.30 -4.96 6.60
CA ASP A 25 0.67 -6.24 6.21
C ASP A 25 0.91 -6.60 4.73
N CYS A 26 0.73 -5.64 3.81
CA CYS A 26 0.84 -5.91 2.36
C CYS A 26 1.97 -5.19 1.63
N GLY A 27 2.68 -4.26 2.27
CA GLY A 27 3.75 -3.46 1.67
C GLY A 27 3.34 -2.40 0.68
N LEU A 28 2.05 -2.15 0.46
CA LEU A 28 1.61 -1.07 -0.43
C LEU A 28 2.15 0.26 0.09
N VAL A 29 2.70 1.07 -0.81
CA VAL A 29 3.30 2.38 -0.53
C VAL A 29 2.41 3.48 -1.06
N LYS A 30 2.03 4.41 -0.17
CA LYS A 30 1.26 5.63 -0.48
C LYS A 30 1.70 6.77 0.45
N THR A 31 1.22 8.00 0.21
CA THR A 31 1.38 9.06 1.20
C THR A 31 0.54 8.79 2.44
N TYR A 32 0.92 9.41 3.57
CA TYR A 32 0.11 9.39 4.79
C TYR A 32 -1.33 9.83 4.52
N GLU A 33 -1.51 10.91 3.76
CA GLU A 33 -2.81 11.46 3.41
C GLU A 33 -3.64 10.47 2.58
N GLN A 34 -3.03 9.76 1.63
CA GLN A 34 -3.72 8.74 0.85
C GLN A 34 -4.18 7.53 1.70
N PHE A 35 -3.44 7.16 2.75
CA PHE A 35 -3.92 6.16 3.71
C PHE A 35 -5.05 6.70 4.58
N TYR A 36 -4.98 7.96 5.00
CA TYR A 36 -6.01 8.61 5.81
C TYR A 36 -7.34 8.74 5.06
N ASP A 37 -7.30 9.18 3.81
CA ASP A 37 -8.49 9.43 3.01
C ASP A 37 -9.08 8.14 2.42
N PHE A 38 -8.22 7.23 1.95
CA PHE A 38 -8.66 6.09 1.12
C PHE A 38 -8.32 4.72 1.71
N GLY A 39 -7.58 4.65 2.81
CA GLY A 39 -7.24 3.40 3.48
C GLY A 39 -6.20 2.58 2.72
N CYS A 40 -6.11 1.27 2.98
CA CYS A 40 -5.25 0.37 2.20
C CYS A 40 -6.08 -0.54 1.29
N GLU A 41 -5.88 -0.49 -0.02
CA GLU A 41 -6.70 -1.20 -1.00
C GLU A 41 -6.64 -2.73 -0.85
N ASN A 42 -5.57 -3.25 -0.24
CA ASN A 42 -5.42 -4.68 0.04
C ASN A 42 -5.94 -5.10 1.42
N CYS A 43 -5.93 -4.19 2.40
CA CYS A 43 -6.04 -4.54 3.82
C CYS A 43 -7.13 -3.77 4.57
N GLU A 44 -7.86 -2.86 3.91
CA GLU A 44 -8.81 -1.96 4.58
C GLU A 44 -9.89 -2.71 5.36
N LYS A 45 -10.36 -3.84 4.84
CA LYS A 45 -11.37 -4.68 5.50
C LYS A 45 -10.93 -5.17 6.88
N ASN A 46 -9.62 -5.32 7.10
CA ASN A 46 -9.05 -5.85 8.33
C ASN A 46 -8.47 -4.74 9.20
N LEU A 47 -7.81 -3.76 8.59
CA LEU A 47 -7.10 -2.71 9.31
C LEU A 47 -7.99 -1.50 9.63
N ASN A 48 -8.99 -1.18 8.79
CA ASN A 48 -9.85 0.01 8.88
C ASN A 48 -9.04 1.29 9.13
N LEU A 49 -8.20 1.67 8.17
CA LEU A 49 -7.26 2.80 8.31
C LEU A 49 -7.92 4.15 8.05
N ARG A 50 -9.01 4.20 7.28
CA ARG A 50 -9.65 5.46 6.88
C ARG A 50 -10.08 6.29 8.08
N GLY A 51 -9.66 7.55 8.10
CA GLY A 51 -9.97 8.50 9.17
C GLY A 51 -9.28 8.21 10.52
N ASP A 52 -8.50 7.15 10.66
CA ASP A 52 -7.90 6.71 11.92
C ASP A 52 -6.37 6.88 11.89
N LYS A 53 -5.90 8.00 12.46
CA LYS A 53 -4.48 8.35 12.51
C LYS A 53 -3.66 7.35 13.33
N GLU A 54 -4.22 6.81 14.39
CA GLU A 54 -3.52 5.89 15.29
C GLU A 54 -3.31 4.55 14.59
N ARG A 55 -4.34 4.01 13.95
CA ARG A 55 -4.22 2.79 13.15
C ARG A 55 -3.25 2.94 11.99
N ILE A 56 -3.22 4.09 11.32
CA ILE A 56 -2.23 4.33 10.26
C ILE A 56 -0.83 4.29 10.83
N ASN A 57 -0.57 4.98 11.95
CA ASN A 57 0.76 5.01 12.56
C ASN A 57 1.20 3.62 13.03
N ASN A 58 0.29 2.79 13.53
CA ASN A 58 0.58 1.46 14.04
C ASN A 58 0.69 0.38 12.94
N ASN A 59 0.05 0.57 11.79
CA ASN A 59 0.00 -0.44 10.71
C ASN A 59 0.74 -0.01 9.43
N THR A 60 1.44 1.12 9.46
CA THR A 60 2.29 1.59 8.35
C THR A 60 3.60 2.17 8.89
N THR A 61 4.68 2.07 8.13
CA THR A 61 6.00 2.61 8.51
C THR A 61 6.51 3.62 7.47
N PRO A 62 7.15 4.73 7.87
CA PRO A 62 7.90 5.57 6.94
C PRO A 62 9.25 4.96 6.55
N ASN A 63 9.73 3.98 7.32
CA ASN A 63 11.02 3.33 7.13
C ASN A 63 10.83 2.04 6.33
N PHE A 64 11.07 2.12 5.04
CA PHE A 64 11.02 1.00 4.11
C PHE A 64 12.13 1.14 3.07
N GLU A 65 12.58 0.02 2.54
CA GLU A 65 13.63 -0.03 1.53
C GLU A 65 13.04 -0.51 0.19
N GLY A 66 13.54 0.09 -0.90
CA GLY A 66 13.19 -0.27 -2.26
C GLY A 66 11.75 0.09 -2.65
N LEU A 67 11.53 0.28 -3.94
CA LEU A 67 10.20 0.55 -4.49
C LEU A 67 9.97 -0.31 -5.73
N ILE A 68 8.88 -1.08 -5.72
CA ILE A 68 8.43 -1.91 -6.81
C ILE A 68 7.18 -1.27 -7.40
N ALA A 69 7.25 -0.80 -8.65
CA ALA A 69 6.08 -0.37 -9.40
C ALA A 69 5.43 -1.59 -10.08
N LEU A 70 4.38 -2.14 -9.45
CA LEU A 70 3.74 -3.37 -9.90
C LEU A 70 2.51 -3.09 -10.76
N MET A 71 2.59 -3.40 -12.05
CA MET A 71 1.49 -3.17 -13.01
C MET A 71 0.60 -4.39 -13.23
N LYS A 72 1.21 -5.58 -13.35
CA LYS A 72 0.51 -6.85 -13.59
C LYS A 72 0.95 -7.92 -12.58
N PRO A 73 0.32 -7.95 -11.38
CA PRO A 73 0.68 -8.87 -10.30
C PRO A 73 0.70 -10.35 -10.69
N SER A 74 -0.29 -10.82 -11.43
CA SER A 74 -0.44 -12.24 -11.81
C SER A 74 0.58 -12.73 -12.85
N GLU A 75 1.17 -11.82 -13.63
CA GLU A 75 2.14 -12.14 -14.69
C GLU A 75 3.59 -11.92 -14.25
N SER A 76 3.81 -11.19 -13.15
CA SER A 76 5.14 -10.77 -12.71
C SER A 76 5.84 -11.84 -11.86
N TRP A 77 7.04 -12.25 -12.29
CA TRP A 77 7.90 -13.10 -11.46
C TRP A 77 8.30 -12.42 -10.15
N ILE A 78 8.59 -11.12 -10.17
CA ILE A 78 8.91 -10.33 -8.97
C ILE A 78 7.72 -10.34 -8.01
N ALA A 79 6.49 -10.17 -8.51
CA ALA A 79 5.31 -10.21 -7.67
C ALA A 79 5.17 -11.55 -6.94
N ARG A 80 5.30 -12.67 -7.66
CA ARG A 80 5.28 -14.00 -7.06
C ARG A 80 6.40 -14.22 -6.04
N ARG A 81 7.63 -13.76 -6.35
CA ARG A 81 8.76 -13.83 -5.41
C ARG A 81 8.49 -13.03 -4.13
N GLN A 82 7.83 -11.89 -4.26
CA GLN A 82 7.47 -10.99 -3.16
C GLN A 82 6.10 -11.27 -2.52
N ARG A 83 5.40 -12.33 -2.94
CA ARG A 83 4.03 -12.70 -2.49
C ARG A 83 2.98 -11.59 -2.73
N LEU A 84 3.15 -10.85 -3.83
CA LEU A 84 2.30 -9.75 -4.27
C LEU A 84 1.35 -10.14 -5.41
N GLU A 85 1.37 -11.39 -5.88
CA GLU A 85 0.64 -11.82 -7.09
C GLU A 85 -0.89 -11.71 -7.01
N ARG A 86 -1.44 -11.62 -5.79
CA ARG A 86 -2.88 -11.42 -5.53
C ARG A 86 -3.23 -10.00 -5.07
N ARG A 87 -2.25 -9.09 -5.04
CA ARG A 87 -2.43 -7.71 -4.59
C ARG A 87 -2.83 -6.84 -5.77
N VAL A 88 -3.38 -5.66 -5.50
CA VAL A 88 -3.76 -4.71 -6.55
C VAL A 88 -2.53 -4.10 -7.25
N PRO A 89 -2.63 -3.61 -8.49
CA PRO A 89 -1.55 -2.84 -9.12
C PRO A 89 -1.24 -1.57 -8.32
N GLY A 90 0.04 -1.26 -8.10
CA GLY A 90 0.47 -0.14 -7.27
C GLY A 90 1.96 -0.14 -6.96
N CYS A 91 2.39 0.77 -6.09
CA CYS A 91 3.77 0.81 -5.60
C CYS A 91 3.90 0.01 -4.31
N TYR A 92 4.92 -0.84 -4.21
CA TYR A 92 5.16 -1.68 -3.04
C TYR A 92 6.60 -1.52 -2.54
N ALA A 93 6.79 -1.59 -1.23
CA ALA A 93 8.11 -1.66 -0.62
C ALA A 93 8.74 -3.03 -0.87
N LEU A 94 10.06 -3.05 -1.07
CA LEU A 94 10.81 -4.32 -1.15
C LEU A 94 10.94 -4.92 0.26
N SER A 95 11.27 -4.09 1.25
CA SER A 95 11.40 -4.46 2.66
C SER A 95 10.83 -3.37 3.58
N THR A 96 10.44 -3.74 4.79
CA THR A 96 9.99 -2.82 5.86
C THR A 96 10.71 -3.16 7.15
N ASP A 97 11.18 -2.14 7.87
CA ASP A 97 11.98 -2.33 9.10
C ASP A 97 11.15 -2.78 10.32
N ALA A 98 9.83 -2.90 10.16
CA ALA A 98 8.90 -3.22 11.23
C ALA A 98 8.11 -4.50 10.92
N GLU A 99 7.94 -5.31 11.96
CA GLU A 99 7.13 -6.52 11.93
C GLU A 99 5.63 -6.16 11.82
N PRO A 100 4.86 -6.84 10.96
CA PRO A 100 3.42 -6.70 10.92
C PRO A 100 2.78 -7.20 12.22
N THR A 101 1.80 -6.44 12.72
CA THR A 101 0.97 -6.81 13.88
C THR A 101 0.11 -8.06 13.62
N SER A 102 -0.11 -8.43 12.35
CA SER A 102 -0.81 -9.63 11.90
C SER A 102 0.17 -10.79 11.67
N VAL A 103 -0.03 -11.89 12.41
CA VAL A 103 0.79 -13.13 12.47
C VAL A 103 0.93 -13.88 11.12
N GLY A 104 0.42 -13.34 10.01
CA GLY A 104 0.37 -14.01 8.69
C GLY A 104 1.49 -13.65 7.71
N SER A 105 2.19 -12.54 7.91
CA SER A 105 3.14 -12.00 6.90
C SER A 105 4.57 -12.44 7.20
N ARG A 106 4.86 -13.74 7.06
CA ARG A 106 6.24 -14.24 7.09
C ARG A 106 7.08 -13.44 6.09
N GLY A 107 8.22 -12.94 6.57
CA GLY A 107 9.12 -11.99 5.91
C GLY A 107 9.22 -12.14 4.40
N ARG A 108 9.13 -11.00 3.72
CA ARG A 108 9.48 -10.85 2.31
C ARG A 108 11.01 -10.84 2.21
N TYR A 109 11.55 -11.73 1.37
CA TYR A 109 12.98 -11.87 1.10
C TYR A 109 13.40 -11.04 -0.10
#